data_AF-A0A3P5YCD8-F1
#
_entry.id   AF-A0A3P5YCD8-F1
#
_cell.length_a   1.000
_cell.length_b   1.000
_cell.length_c   1.000
_cell.angle_alpha   90.00
_cell.angle_beta   90.00
_cell.angle_gamma   90.00
#
_symmetry.space_group_name_H-M   'P 1'
#
loop_
_entity.id
_entity.type
_entity.pdbx_description
1 polymer ?
#
loop_
_entity_poly.entity_id
_entity_poly.type
_entity_poly.pdbx_seq_one_letter_code
_entity_poly.pdbx_strand_id
1 'polypeptide(L)'
;MWPITNHKNKNAFLGTTFICLDIQVWRVSISTSDTIYQRFEEGKIYHIRYFNLLLNNQQYMLTVQPYIININETTIITLIQENIPPIPSYIFRPQHYHQLISLANATNFLP
;
A
#
# COMPACT_ATOMS: atom_id res chain seq x y z
N MET A 1 -9.37 -7.26 0.50
CA MET A 1 -7.96 -7.58 0.22
C MET A 1 -7.65 -7.69 -1.29
N TRP A 2 -6.84 -6.79 -1.86
CA TRP A 2 -6.20 -7.00 -3.18
C TRP A 2 -4.98 -7.93 -2.97
N PRO A 3 -4.83 -9.01 -3.77
CA PRO A 3 -3.80 -10.02 -3.52
C PRO A 3 -2.40 -9.45 -3.76
N ILE A 4 -1.49 -9.86 -2.87
CA ILE A 4 -0.11 -9.39 -2.82
C ILE A 4 0.76 -10.30 -3.67
N THR A 5 1.57 -9.72 -4.55
CA THR A 5 2.50 -10.44 -5.42
C THR A 5 3.70 -10.92 -4.60
N ASN A 6 3.81 -12.23 -4.39
CA ASN A 6 4.99 -12.83 -3.77
C ASN A 6 6.16 -12.84 -4.76
N HIS A 7 7.14 -11.97 -4.57
CA HIS A 7 8.39 -12.06 -5.31
C HIS A 7 9.36 -13.00 -4.60
N LYS A 8 9.61 -14.18 -5.19
CA LYS A 8 10.72 -15.07 -4.82
C LYS A 8 11.84 -14.90 -5.84
N ASN A 9 13.01 -14.42 -5.42
CA ASN A 9 14.23 -14.52 -6.21
C ASN A 9 15.26 -15.31 -5.40
N LYS A 10 15.76 -16.43 -5.95
CA LYS A 10 16.86 -17.24 -5.42
C LYS A 10 16.85 -17.38 -3.88
N ASN A 11 15.77 -17.97 -3.32
CA ASN A 11 15.59 -18.27 -1.89
C ASN A 11 15.50 -17.08 -0.91
N ALA A 12 15.51 -15.84 -1.37
CA ALA A 12 15.27 -14.67 -0.52
C ALA A 12 13.81 -14.20 -0.67
N PHE A 13 13.09 -14.13 0.45
CA PHE A 13 11.77 -13.51 0.53
C PHE A 13 11.93 -11.99 0.41
N LEU A 14 11.33 -11.38 -0.62
CA LEU A 14 11.53 -9.95 -0.93
C LEU A 14 10.54 -9.00 -0.23
N GLY A 15 9.51 -9.52 0.44
CA GLY A 15 8.54 -8.70 1.18
C GLY A 15 7.10 -8.87 0.70
N THR A 16 6.18 -8.43 1.56
CA THR A 16 4.74 -8.32 1.34
C THR A 16 4.43 -6.83 1.16
N THR A 17 3.82 -6.46 0.03
CA THR A 17 3.38 -5.07 -0.25
C THR A 17 1.86 -4.96 -0.17
N PHE A 18 1.36 -3.98 0.58
CA PHE A 18 -0.07 -3.70 0.72
C PHE A 18 -0.34 -2.19 0.70
N ILE A 19 -1.61 -1.80 0.58
CA ILE A 19 -2.02 -0.40 0.49
C ILE A 19 -2.72 0.02 1.78
N CYS A 20 -2.32 1.14 2.35
CA CYS A 20 -2.99 1.78 3.47
C CYS A 20 -3.67 3.08 3.03
N LEU A 21 -4.68 3.49 3.79
CA LEU A 21 -5.33 4.78 3.66
C LEU A 21 -4.88 5.66 4.83
N ASP A 22 -4.34 6.82 4.50
CA ASP A 22 -4.00 7.85 5.47
C ASP A 22 -5.24 8.73 5.78
N ILE A 23 -5.18 9.49 6.87
CA ILE A 23 -6.24 10.41 7.33
C ILE A 23 -6.60 11.47 6.29
N GLN A 24 -5.66 11.80 5.41
CA GLN A 24 -5.87 12.70 4.27
C GLN A 24 -6.42 11.98 3.03
N VAL A 25 -6.88 10.74 3.16
CA VAL A 25 -7.51 9.94 2.09
C VAL A 25 -6.52 9.57 0.97
N TRP A 26 -5.22 9.68 1.24
CA TRP A 26 -4.17 9.22 0.35
C TRP A 26 -3.96 7.72 0.52
N ARG A 27 -3.85 7.01 -0.62
CA ARG A 27 -3.38 5.62 -0.65
C ARG A 27 -1.87 5.64 -0.55
N VAL A 28 -1.27 4.80 0.29
CA VAL A 28 0.18 4.65 0.34
C VAL A 28 0.53 3.18 0.30
N SER A 29 1.47 2.81 -0.57
CA SER A 29 2.03 1.46 -0.60
C SER A 29 3.02 1.29 0.56
N ILE A 30 2.85 0.19 1.30
CA ILE A 30 3.72 -0.25 2.37
C ILE A 30 4.33 -1.59 1.98
N SER A 31 5.65 -1.70 2.08
CA SER A 31 6.41 -2.94 1.91
C SER A 31 7.03 -3.37 3.23
N THR A 32 6.95 -4.65 3.55
CA THR A 32 7.49 -5.21 4.80
C THR A 32 7.75 -6.71 4.71
N SER A 33 8.31 -7.36 5.73
CA SER A 33 8.43 -8.82 5.77
C SER A 33 7.08 -9.49 6.05
N ASP A 34 6.91 -10.77 5.70
CA ASP A 34 5.66 -11.49 5.98
C ASP A 34 5.34 -11.55 7.47
N THR A 35 6.38 -11.71 8.29
CA THR A 35 6.27 -11.75 9.76
C THR A 35 5.76 -10.44 10.35
N ILE A 36 6.11 -9.29 9.76
CA ILE A 36 5.60 -7.99 10.19
C ILE A 36 4.22 -7.75 9.61
N TYR A 37 3.96 -8.18 8.37
CA TYR A 37 2.65 -8.10 7.73
C TYR A 37 1.57 -8.80 8.56
N GLN A 38 1.86 -9.96 9.13
CA GLN A 38 0.94 -10.71 9.99
C GLN A 38 0.50 -9.96 11.26
N ARG A 39 1.15 -8.83 11.61
CA ARG A 39 0.75 -7.95 12.73
C ARG A 39 -0.38 -6.98 12.34
N PHE A 40 -0.70 -6.86 11.06
CA PHE A 40 -1.75 -5.99 10.55
C PHE A 40 -3.05 -6.78 10.32
N GLU A 41 -4.16 -6.16 10.66
CA GLU A 41 -5.51 -6.64 10.40
C GLU A 41 -6.23 -5.66 9.45
N GLU A 42 -6.98 -6.18 8.48
CA GLU A 42 -7.74 -5.36 7.53
C GLU A 42 -8.79 -4.51 8.29
N GLY A 43 -8.89 -3.23 7.94
CA GLY A 43 -9.85 -2.29 8.52
C GLY A 43 -9.47 -1.73 9.90
N LYS A 44 -8.34 -2.14 10.49
CA LYS A 44 -7.80 -1.51 11.71
C LYS A 44 -6.95 -0.29 11.38
N ILE A 45 -6.89 0.64 12.33
CA ILE A 45 -6.13 1.88 12.19
C ILE A 45 -4.87 1.78 13.03
N TYR A 46 -3.74 2.04 12.38
CA TYR A 46 -2.42 1.95 12.99
C TYR A 46 -1.71 3.29 12.91
N HIS A 47 -0.93 3.57 13.93
CA HIS A 47 0.06 4.63 13.91
C HIS A 47 1.44 4.03 13.80
N ILE A 48 2.15 4.45 12.75
CA ILE A 48 3.42 3.88 12.31
C ILE A 48 4.48 4.97 12.40
N ARG A 49 5.60 4.70 13.09
CA ARG A 49 6.71 5.64 13.32
C ARG A 49 8.05 5.00 13.00
N TYR A 50 9.03 5.82 12.64
CA TYR A 50 10.42 5.37 12.36
C TYR A 50 10.52 4.37 11.20
N PHE A 51 9.66 4.54 10.19
CA PHE A 51 9.73 3.77 8.95
C PHE A 51 10.72 4.40 7.96
N ASN A 52 11.15 3.63 6.98
CA ASN A 52 11.96 4.10 5.87
C ASN A 52 11.10 4.46 4.66
N LEU A 53 11.60 5.34 3.80
CA LEU A 53 11.00 5.63 2.50
C LEU A 53 11.87 5.06 1.40
N LEU A 54 11.26 4.34 0.46
CA LEU A 54 11.89 3.90 -0.78
C LEU A 54 11.21 4.59 -1.95
N LEU A 55 11.91 4.72 -3.08
CA LEU A 55 11.32 5.22 -4.31
C LEU A 55 10.27 4.23 -4.82
N ASN A 56 9.12 4.74 -5.24
CA ASN A 56 8.11 3.93 -5.88
C ASN A 56 8.57 3.59 -7.30
N ASN A 57 8.39 2.33 -7.69
CA ASN A 57 8.75 1.91 -9.04
C ASN A 57 7.72 2.48 -10.02
N GLN A 58 8.15 3.45 -10.83
CA GLN A 58 7.31 4.13 -11.82
C GLN A 58 6.61 3.18 -12.80
N GLN A 59 7.13 1.96 -12.98
CA GLN A 59 6.55 0.96 -13.88
C GLN A 59 5.46 0.10 -13.23
N TYR A 60 5.37 0.07 -11.89
CA TYR A 60 4.43 -0.78 -11.14
C TYR A 60 3.76 -0.03 -9.99
N MET A 61 3.47 1.25 -10.18
CA MET A 61 2.88 2.08 -9.15
C MET A 61 1.45 1.61 -8.86
N LEU A 62 1.19 1.21 -7.61
CA LEU A 62 -0.17 0.93 -7.14
C LEU A 62 -0.86 2.17 -6.55
N THR A 63 -0.08 3.24 -6.35
CA THR A 63 -0.49 4.49 -5.73
C THR A 63 0.26 5.64 -6.39
N VAL A 64 -0.37 6.81 -6.50
CA VAL A 64 0.20 8.01 -7.16
C VAL A 64 1.45 8.59 -6.46
N GLN A 65 1.73 8.15 -5.24
CA GLN A 65 2.82 8.63 -4.41
C GLN A 65 4.15 8.18 -5.02
N PRO A 66 5.15 9.09 -5.12
CA PRO A 66 6.45 8.76 -5.71
C PRO A 66 7.32 7.90 -4.78
N TYR A 67 6.82 7.54 -3.60
CA TYR A 67 7.51 6.74 -2.60
C TYR A 67 6.62 5.61 -2.08
N ILE A 68 7.27 4.58 -1.55
CA ILE A 68 6.66 3.52 -0.76
C ILE A 68 7.23 3.56 0.67
N ILE A 69 6.40 3.25 1.65
CA ILE A 69 6.84 3.09 3.03
C ILE A 69 7.46 1.69 3.17
N ASN A 70 8.67 1.61 3.71
CA ASN A 70 9.31 0.34 4.03
C ASN A 70 9.38 0.17 5.54
N ILE A 71 8.67 -0.84 6.05
CA ILE A 71 8.60 -1.18 7.47
C ILE A 71 9.58 -2.32 7.75
N ASN A 72 10.41 -2.10 8.75
CA ASN A 72 11.44 -3.02 9.22
C ASN A 72 11.32 -3.20 10.75
N GLU A 73 12.26 -3.93 11.34
CA GLU A 73 12.26 -4.22 12.79
C GLU A 73 12.43 -2.97 13.67
N THR A 74 12.99 -1.88 13.15
CA THR A 74 13.13 -0.61 13.89
C THR A 74 11.88 0.26 13.85
N THR A 75 10.90 -0.10 13.01
CA THR A 75 9.65 0.65 12.88
C THR A 75 8.73 0.34 14.06
N ILE A 76 8.16 1.37 14.68
CA ILE A 76 7.17 1.22 15.75
C ILE A 76 5.78 1.24 15.14
N ILE A 77 5.00 0.19 15.39
CA ILE A 77 3.61 0.04 14.95
C ILE A 77 2.73 -0.02 16.19
N THR A 78 1.76 0.88 16.27
CA THR A 78 0.81 0.95 17.40
C THR A 78 -0.62 0.88 16.87
N LEU A 79 -1.40 -0.07 17.36
CA LEU A 79 -2.83 -0.15 17.07
C LEU A 79 -3.55 0.95 17.83
N ILE A 80 -4.36 1.74 17.13
CA ILE A 80 -5.18 2.78 17.77
C ILE A 80 -6.56 2.19 18.03
N GLN A 81 -7.00 2.23 19.29
CA GLN A 81 -8.30 1.71 19.73
C GLN A 81 -9.35 2.81 19.96
N GLU A 82 -8.94 4.07 19.89
CA GLU A 82 -9.81 5.22 20.13
C GLU A 82 -10.75 5.51 18.95
N ASN A 83 -11.84 6.24 19.21
CA ASN A 83 -12.73 6.76 18.17
C ASN A 83 -12.05 7.90 17.41
N ILE A 84 -11.25 7.54 16.41
CA ILE A 84 -10.66 8.46 15.44
C ILE A 84 -11.78 8.93 14.48
N PRO A 85 -11.72 10.16 13.94
CA PRO A 85 -12.53 10.55 12.79
C PRO A 85 -12.55 9.44 11.74
N PRO A 86 -13.69 9.18 11.07
CA PRO A 86 -13.82 8.03 10.19
C PRO A 86 -12.83 8.15 9.03
N ILE A 87 -11.73 7.39 9.12
CA ILE A 87 -10.86 7.14 7.96
C ILE A 87 -11.71 6.28 7.03
N PRO A 88 -11.96 6.71 5.78
CA PRO A 88 -12.76 5.94 4.85
C PRO A 88 -12.11 4.57 4.67
N SER A 89 -12.87 3.49 4.90
CA SER A 89 -12.34 2.13 4.73
C SER A 89 -12.04 1.80 3.26
N TYR A 90 -12.75 2.47 2.35
CA TYR A 90 -12.61 2.29 0.91
C TYR A 90 -12.75 3.62 0.19
N ILE A 91 -11.97 3.79 -0.89
CA ILE A 91 -12.09 4.91 -1.81
C ILE A 91 -12.35 4.32 -3.19
N PHE A 92 -13.42 4.76 -3.84
CA PHE A 92 -13.69 4.41 -5.23
C PHE A 92 -13.41 5.60 -6.13
N ARG A 93 -12.72 5.37 -7.25
CA ARG A 93 -12.50 6.36 -8.30
C ARG A 93 -13.09 5.81 -9.59
N PRO A 94 -14.41 5.97 -9.81
CA PRO A 94 -15.02 5.50 -11.04
C PRO A 94 -14.38 6.22 -12.23
N GLN A 95 -14.04 5.47 -13.27
CA GLN A 95 -13.52 5.99 -14.53
C GLN A 95 -14.61 5.91 -15.59
N HIS A 96 -14.67 6.87 -16.49
CA HIS A 96 -15.60 6.79 -17.62
C HIS A 96 -15.22 5.64 -18.55
N TYR A 97 -16.21 5.00 -19.16
CA TYR A 97 -16.01 3.86 -20.08
C TYR A 97 -14.97 4.14 -21.18
N HIS A 98 -15.00 5.33 -21.78
CA HIS A 98 -14.03 5.72 -22.80
C HIS A 98 -12.60 5.87 -22.25
N GLN A 99 -12.45 6.32 -21.00
CA GLN A 99 -11.15 6.36 -20.32
C GLN A 99 -10.64 4.95 -20.03
N LEU A 100 -11.53 4.02 -19.63
CA LEU A 100 -11.18 2.61 -19.43
C LEU A 100 -10.66 1.96 -20.71
N ILE A 101 -11.27 2.24 -21.87
CA ILE A 101 -10.76 1.75 -23.17
C ILE A 101 -9.36 2.30 -23.45
N SER A 102 -9.13 3.59 -23.22
CA SER A 102 -7.80 4.19 -23.43
C SER A 102 -6.74 3.63 -22.50
N LEU A 103 -7.11 3.31 -21.24
CA LEU A 103 -6.22 2.72 -20.25
C LEU A 103 -5.90 1.25 -20.55
N ALA A 104 -6.87 0.49 -21.03
CA ALA A 104 -6.65 -0.91 -21.45
C ALA A 104 -5.68 -1.01 -22.64
N ASN A 105 -5.61 0.03 -23.46
CA ASN A 105 -4.73 0.12 -24.61
C ASN A 105 -3.42 0.88 -24.34
N ALA A 106 -3.27 1.49 -23.15
CA ALA A 106 -2.05 2.16 -22.76
C ALA A 106 -1.00 1.10 -22.39
N THR A 107 0.20 1.20 -22.96
CA THR A 107 1.37 0.38 -22.58
C THR A 107 1.93 0.72 -21.20
N ASN A 108 1.38 1.75 -20.55
CA ASN A 108 1.75 2.13 -19.20
C ASN A 108 0.86 1.37 -18.21
N PHE A 109 1.51 0.53 -17.39
CA PHE A 109 0.88 -0.29 -16.37
C PHE A 109 0.20 0.58 -15.29
N LEU A 110 -0.98 0.12 -14.86
CA LEU A 110 -1.96 0.68 -13.90
C LEU A 110 -1.76 2.16 -13.43
N PRO A 111 -2.73 3.07 -13.73
CA PRO A 111 -2.72 4.47 -13.28
C PRO A 111 -3.04 4.66 -11.78
#